data_AF-A0A7H0H567-F1
#
_entry.id   AF-A0A7H0H567-F1
#
_cell.length_a   1.000
_cell.length_b   1.000
_cell.length_c   1.000
_cell.angle_alpha   90.00
_cell.angle_beta   90.00
_cell.angle_gamma   90.00
#
_symmetry.space_group_name_H-M   'P 1'
#
loop_
_entity.id
_entity.type
_entity.pdbx_description
1 polymer ?
#
loop_
_entity_poly.entity_id
_entity_poly.type
_entity_poly.pdbx_seq_one_letter_code
_entity_poly.pdbx_strand_id
1 'polypeptide(L)'
;MKPPTSRAELVDVLQKARLQKGWSLRRAAGTAGVAHSTVQGWFDGRHLPTHALTSDFLNLAEALELIDGVEEREEWGGALGAIRGVPTPKEAPYVGLRPYSTADTALYFGRERAYSELVAACLRGDREGLITVIVIGDSGAGKSSLLAAGLVGGALGQGGPLEGLVPCWVEPADLPSFSPPEEPCLILVDQFEEAQKLPEEEQKAIFDALAGLPAHATVVVALTAEAFGFAMRDDRLARHLDTHVRVASLSEDEYRRIIEEPARLRGRPVTPALTDLLVYDMGLYGEPRPATVLPLLSSVLRRCWDAAGVTPSRPGTTCAPVGCGAPSTARPRTSTGRSTRNNAPLCSD
;
A
#
# COMPACT_ATOMS: atom_id res chain seq x y z
N MET A 1 -26.64 -12.61 21.23
CA MET A 1 -27.47 -11.36 21.27
C MET A 1 -26.96 -10.40 20.21
N LYS A 2 -27.80 -9.56 19.55
CA LYS A 2 -27.29 -8.60 18.55
C LYS A 2 -26.30 -7.62 19.20
N PRO A 3 -25.13 -7.38 18.59
CA PRO A 3 -24.14 -6.48 19.13
C PRO A 3 -24.63 -5.01 19.09
N PRO A 4 -24.21 -4.17 20.04
CA PRO A 4 -24.66 -2.78 20.11
C PRO A 4 -24.13 -1.97 18.93
N THR A 5 -24.90 -0.99 18.47
CA THR A 5 -24.56 -0.13 17.32
C THR A 5 -24.14 1.27 17.71
N SER A 6 -24.35 1.66 18.98
CA SER A 6 -23.97 2.97 19.50
C SER A 6 -23.38 2.88 20.90
N ARG A 7 -22.65 3.92 21.32
CA ARG A 7 -22.12 4.02 22.69
C ARG A 7 -23.23 3.95 23.75
N ALA A 8 -24.35 4.60 23.50
CA ALA A 8 -25.49 4.62 24.43
C ALA A 8 -26.11 3.22 24.56
N GLU A 9 -26.27 2.51 23.45
CA GLU A 9 -26.79 1.13 23.44
C GLU A 9 -25.84 0.16 24.14
N LEU A 10 -24.53 0.28 23.92
CA LEU A 10 -23.52 -0.51 24.62
C LEU A 10 -23.63 -0.34 26.14
N VAL A 11 -23.72 0.91 26.61
CA VAL A 11 -23.86 1.23 28.03
C VAL A 11 -25.14 0.63 28.61
N ASP A 12 -26.26 0.78 27.92
CA ASP A 12 -27.57 0.26 28.34
C ASP A 12 -27.56 -1.27 28.46
N VAL A 13 -27.03 -1.97 27.45
CA VAL A 13 -26.93 -3.44 27.45
C VAL A 13 -26.04 -3.94 28.59
N LEU A 14 -24.88 -3.31 28.80
CA LEU A 14 -23.97 -3.66 29.91
C LEU A 14 -24.66 -3.46 31.26
N GLN A 15 -25.28 -2.29 31.48
CA GLN A 15 -25.96 -1.98 32.74
C GLN A 15 -27.10 -2.95 33.03
N LYS A 16 -27.94 -3.25 32.03
CA LYS A 16 -29.04 -4.21 32.15
C LYS A 16 -28.55 -5.60 32.53
N ALA A 17 -27.54 -6.13 31.82
CA ALA A 17 -26.99 -7.46 32.10
C ALA A 17 -26.36 -7.55 33.50
N ARG A 18 -25.62 -6.52 33.91
CA ARG A 18 -25.04 -6.45 35.26
C ARG A 18 -26.11 -6.46 36.35
N LEU A 19 -27.18 -5.67 36.17
CA LEU A 19 -28.28 -5.58 37.13
C LEU A 19 -29.07 -6.89 37.21
N GLN A 20 -29.35 -7.55 36.08
CA GLN A 20 -30.02 -8.86 36.04
C GLN A 20 -29.24 -9.93 36.80
N LYS A 21 -27.91 -9.93 36.69
CA LYS A 21 -27.05 -10.86 37.45
C LYS A 21 -26.79 -10.44 38.89
N GLY A 22 -27.23 -9.24 39.32
CA GLY A 22 -26.96 -8.71 40.65
C GLY A 22 -25.49 -8.42 40.92
N TRP A 23 -24.69 -8.12 39.89
CA TRP A 23 -23.25 -7.93 40.03
C TRP A 23 -22.88 -6.52 40.49
N SER A 24 -21.90 -6.43 41.40
CA SER A 24 -21.25 -5.15 41.72
C SER A 24 -20.23 -4.77 40.65
N LEU A 25 -19.92 -3.48 40.51
CA LEU A 25 -18.85 -3.00 39.61
C LEU A 25 -17.47 -3.58 40.00
N ARG A 26 -17.22 -3.85 41.29
CA ARG A 26 -16.01 -4.54 41.76
C ARG A 26 -15.91 -5.96 41.24
N ARG A 27 -17.02 -6.71 41.22
CA ARG A 27 -17.05 -8.06 40.66
C ARG A 27 -16.77 -8.02 39.16
N ALA A 28 -17.43 -7.11 38.43
CA ALA A 28 -17.19 -6.92 37.00
C ALA A 28 -15.71 -6.57 36.68
N ALA A 29 -15.09 -5.70 37.50
CA ALA A 29 -13.67 -5.38 37.40
C ALA A 29 -12.76 -6.59 37.64
N GLY A 30 -13.04 -7.39 38.67
CA GLY A 30 -12.32 -8.62 38.96
C GLY A 30 -12.42 -9.66 37.83
N THR A 31 -13.60 -9.79 37.22
CA THR A 31 -13.82 -10.69 36.08
C THR A 31 -13.10 -10.23 34.81
N ALA A 32 -13.11 -8.93 34.54
CA ALA A 32 -12.39 -8.34 33.41
C ALA A 32 -10.86 -8.29 33.61
N GLY A 33 -10.38 -8.42 34.85
CA GLY A 33 -8.94 -8.28 35.15
C GLY A 33 -8.41 -6.84 35.07
N VAL A 34 -9.27 -5.83 35.18
CA VAL A 34 -8.89 -4.41 35.06
C VAL A 34 -9.26 -3.60 36.30
N ALA A 35 -8.74 -2.38 36.41
CA ALA A 35 -9.04 -1.49 37.53
C ALA A 35 -10.54 -1.12 37.61
N HIS A 36 -11.05 -0.93 38.83
CA HIS A 36 -12.44 -0.56 39.08
C HIS A 36 -12.87 0.71 38.33
N SER A 37 -12.01 1.74 38.30
CA SER A 37 -12.27 2.99 37.58
C SER A 37 -12.46 2.76 36.08
N THR A 38 -11.69 1.85 35.49
CA THR A 38 -11.78 1.50 34.07
C THR A 38 -13.11 0.84 33.73
N VAL A 39 -13.52 -0.19 34.50
CA VAL A 39 -14.83 -0.82 34.29
C VAL A 39 -15.95 0.17 34.54
N GLN A 40 -15.88 0.97 35.60
CA GLN A 40 -16.88 2.01 35.85
C GLN A 40 -17.00 2.98 34.68
N GLY A 41 -15.88 3.40 34.07
CA GLY A 41 -15.90 4.26 32.89
C GLY A 41 -16.56 3.62 31.67
N TRP A 42 -16.47 2.30 31.49
CA TRP A 42 -17.18 1.56 30.44
C TRP A 42 -18.69 1.55 30.69
N PHE A 43 -19.11 1.26 31.93
CA PHE A 43 -20.51 1.20 32.33
C PHE A 43 -21.21 2.57 32.38
N ASP A 44 -20.46 3.65 32.54
CA ASP A 44 -20.98 5.02 32.54
C ASP A 44 -20.83 5.71 31.16
N GLY A 45 -20.20 5.04 30.18
CA GLY A 45 -19.93 5.59 28.85
C GLY A 45 -18.90 6.72 28.81
N ARG A 46 -18.20 6.99 29.92
CA ARG A 46 -17.15 8.03 30.02
C ARG A 46 -16.00 7.76 29.07
N HIS A 47 -15.59 6.50 28.95
CA HIS A 47 -14.63 6.06 27.96
C HIS A 47 -14.98 4.64 27.50
N LEU A 48 -14.65 4.32 26.26
CA LEU A 48 -14.80 2.96 25.75
C LEU A 48 -13.55 2.15 26.11
N PRO A 49 -13.63 0.81 26.17
CA PRO A 49 -12.43 -0.03 26.21
C PRO A 49 -11.51 0.38 25.06
N THR A 50 -10.20 0.38 25.26
CA THR A 50 -9.21 0.68 24.19
C THR A 50 -8.87 -0.60 23.42
N HIS A 51 -8.11 -0.50 22.32
CA HIS A 51 -7.65 -1.70 21.59
C HIS A 51 -6.96 -2.72 22.50
N ALA A 52 -6.08 -2.26 23.40
CA ALA A 52 -5.35 -3.10 24.35
C ALA A 52 -6.28 -3.85 25.33
N LEU A 53 -7.43 -3.27 25.68
CA LEU A 53 -8.38 -3.83 26.66
C LEU A 53 -9.58 -4.51 25.98
N THR A 54 -9.53 -4.74 24.68
CA THR A 54 -10.65 -5.33 23.92
C THR A 54 -10.92 -6.77 24.38
N SER A 55 -9.87 -7.58 24.54
CA SER A 55 -10.00 -8.95 25.01
C SER A 55 -10.59 -9.03 26.42
N ASP A 56 -10.10 -8.18 27.34
CA ASP A 56 -10.60 -8.10 28.71
C ASP A 56 -12.08 -7.69 28.76
N PHE A 57 -12.48 -6.76 27.89
CA PHE A 57 -13.87 -6.37 27.73
C PHE A 57 -14.74 -7.51 27.17
N LEU A 58 -14.27 -8.24 26.16
CA LEU A 58 -15.02 -9.37 25.60
C LEU A 58 -15.20 -10.49 26.63
N ASN A 59 -14.18 -10.78 27.44
CA ASN A 59 -14.28 -11.73 28.56
C ASN A 59 -15.35 -11.29 29.57
N LEU A 60 -15.44 -9.99 29.85
CA LEU A 60 -16.50 -9.45 30.70
C LEU A 60 -17.88 -9.60 30.05
N ALA A 61 -18.01 -9.33 28.75
CA ALA A 61 -19.26 -9.46 28.03
C ALA A 61 -19.76 -10.92 27.96
N GLU A 62 -18.86 -11.89 27.72
CA GLU A 62 -19.15 -13.32 27.84
C GLU A 62 -19.61 -13.68 29.26
N ALA A 63 -18.91 -13.20 30.30
CA ALA A 63 -19.28 -13.49 31.68
C ALA A 63 -20.63 -12.85 32.09
N LEU A 64 -21.02 -11.77 31.42
CA LEU A 64 -22.35 -11.15 31.53
C LEU A 64 -23.42 -11.84 30.67
N GLU A 65 -23.09 -12.94 29.96
CA GLU A 65 -23.98 -13.68 29.05
C GLU A 65 -24.51 -12.83 27.89
N LEU A 66 -23.71 -11.86 27.44
CA LEU A 66 -24.02 -11.03 26.27
C LEU A 66 -23.53 -11.65 24.96
N ILE A 67 -22.54 -12.54 25.06
CA ILE A 67 -21.86 -13.20 23.95
C ILE A 67 -21.93 -14.70 24.22
N ASP A 68 -22.42 -15.46 23.25
CA ASP A 68 -22.37 -16.93 23.28
C ASP A 68 -21.64 -17.45 22.02
N GLY A 69 -20.48 -18.07 22.22
CA GLY A 69 -19.65 -18.64 21.16
C GLY A 69 -18.70 -17.67 20.46
N VAL A 70 -17.95 -18.21 19.49
CA VAL A 70 -16.85 -17.50 18.82
C VAL A 70 -17.35 -16.48 17.79
N GLU A 71 -18.42 -16.80 17.06
CA GLU A 71 -18.98 -15.90 16.03
C GLU A 71 -19.53 -14.60 16.66
N GLU A 72 -20.36 -14.71 17.71
CA GLU A 72 -20.87 -13.52 18.42
C GLU A 72 -19.74 -12.69 19.04
N ARG A 73 -18.65 -13.34 19.47
CA ARG A 73 -17.49 -12.66 20.03
C ARG A 73 -16.79 -11.78 19.00
N GLU A 74 -16.64 -12.28 17.77
CA GLU A 74 -16.09 -11.49 16.65
C GLU A 74 -17.02 -10.33 16.29
N GLU A 75 -18.34 -10.56 16.23
CA GLU A 75 -19.33 -9.52 15.97
C GLU A 75 -19.31 -8.39 17.02
N TRP A 76 -19.22 -8.75 18.31
CA TRP A 76 -19.10 -7.79 19.41
C TRP A 76 -17.79 -7.00 19.36
N GLY A 77 -16.68 -7.64 18.98
CA GLY A 77 -15.39 -6.98 18.76
C GLY A 77 -15.46 -5.95 17.64
N GLY A 78 -16.06 -6.32 16.51
CA GLY A 78 -16.27 -5.43 15.37
C GLY A 78 -17.19 -4.24 15.71
N ALA A 79 -18.29 -4.50 16.41
CA ALA A 79 -19.22 -3.48 16.87
C ALA A 79 -18.57 -2.49 17.84
N LEU A 80 -17.76 -2.98 18.79
CA LEU A 80 -17.00 -2.12 19.69
C LEU A 80 -15.98 -1.25 18.93
N GLY A 81 -15.33 -1.81 17.91
CA GLY A 81 -14.47 -1.07 16.98
C GLY A 81 -15.23 0.05 16.26
N ALA A 82 -16.42 -0.25 15.73
CA ALA A 82 -17.29 0.72 15.07
C ALA A 82 -17.75 1.84 16.02
N ILE A 83 -18.15 1.50 17.25
CA ILE A 83 -18.60 2.47 18.28
C ILE A 83 -17.45 3.38 18.75
N ARG A 84 -16.20 2.90 18.78
CA ARG A 84 -15.02 3.72 19.13
C ARG A 84 -14.75 4.83 18.12
N GLY A 85 -15.02 4.56 16.84
CA GLY A 85 -14.94 5.53 15.74
C GLY A 85 -13.52 5.87 15.29
N VAL A 86 -13.08 5.24 14.19
CA VAL A 86 -12.87 5.95 12.92
C VAL A 86 -13.72 5.15 11.92
N PRO A 87 -14.60 5.76 11.11
CA PRO A 87 -15.26 5.02 10.02
C PRO A 87 -14.15 4.35 9.23
N THR A 88 -14.13 3.02 9.12
CA THR A 88 -13.22 2.37 8.18
C THR A 88 -13.59 2.91 6.81
N PRO A 89 -12.71 3.69 6.15
CA PRO A 89 -12.95 4.03 4.75
C PRO A 89 -13.06 2.68 4.05
N LYS A 90 -14.20 2.43 3.40
CA LYS A 90 -14.47 1.13 2.74
C LYS A 90 -13.40 0.75 1.72
N GLU A 91 -12.64 1.74 1.24
CA GLU A 91 -11.62 1.58 0.23
C GLU A 91 -10.23 1.87 0.80
N ALA A 92 -9.32 0.93 0.61
CA ALA A 92 -7.91 1.11 0.92
C ALA A 92 -7.32 2.25 0.06
N PRO A 93 -6.48 3.13 0.63
CA PRO A 93 -5.83 4.21 -0.12
C PRO A 93 -4.69 3.72 -1.02
N TYR A 94 -4.40 2.41 -1.02
CA TYR A 94 -3.35 1.79 -1.82
C TYR A 94 -3.98 0.89 -2.88
N VAL A 95 -3.57 1.11 -4.14
CA VAL A 95 -4.17 0.47 -5.31
C VAL A 95 -3.72 -0.99 -5.52
N GLY A 96 -2.64 -1.41 -4.87
CA GLY A 96 -2.09 -2.77 -4.99
C GLY A 96 -1.21 -2.91 -6.24
N LEU A 97 -1.38 -4.02 -6.97
CA LEU A 97 -0.54 -4.35 -8.13
C LEU A 97 -0.90 -3.58 -9.41
N ARG A 98 -2.07 -2.94 -9.45
CA ARG A 98 -2.47 -2.17 -10.63
C ARG A 98 -1.73 -0.82 -10.65
N PRO A 99 -1.46 -0.26 -11.85
CA PRO A 99 -1.05 1.13 -11.97
C PRO A 99 -2.11 2.09 -11.39
N TYR A 100 -1.67 3.24 -10.90
CA TYR A 100 -2.56 4.37 -10.61
C TYR A 100 -3.16 4.91 -11.91
N SER A 101 -4.45 5.22 -11.88
CA SER A 101 -5.23 5.80 -12.97
C SER A 101 -5.57 7.26 -12.68
N THR A 102 -6.22 7.93 -13.64
CA THR A 102 -6.74 9.30 -13.45
C THR A 102 -7.70 9.42 -12.25
N ALA A 103 -8.45 8.37 -11.92
CA ALA A 103 -9.34 8.35 -10.77
C ALA A 103 -8.60 8.33 -9.42
N ASP A 104 -7.33 7.92 -9.43
CA ASP A 104 -6.52 7.77 -8.21
C ASP A 104 -5.63 8.99 -7.92
N THR A 105 -5.79 10.08 -8.66
CA THR A 105 -4.97 11.32 -8.53
C THR A 105 -4.83 11.79 -7.09
N ALA A 106 -5.92 11.79 -6.34
CA ALA A 106 -5.93 12.22 -4.93
C ALA A 106 -5.13 11.29 -3.99
N LEU A 107 -4.76 10.09 -4.45
CA LEU A 107 -3.99 9.10 -3.70
C LEU A 107 -2.55 8.96 -4.25
N TYR A 108 -2.17 9.73 -5.26
CA TYR A 108 -0.88 9.64 -5.94
C TYR A 108 0.15 10.60 -5.32
N PHE A 109 1.02 10.08 -4.45
CA PHE A 109 2.02 10.83 -3.70
C PHE A 109 3.45 10.36 -3.97
N GLY A 110 4.44 11.17 -3.55
CA GLY A 110 5.87 10.83 -3.60
C GLY A 110 6.50 10.86 -4.99
N ARG A 111 5.80 11.45 -5.97
CA ARG A 111 6.31 11.65 -7.33
C ARG A 111 6.28 13.13 -7.74
N GLU A 112 6.26 14.02 -6.77
CA GLU A 112 6.11 15.46 -6.98
C GLU A 112 7.25 16.07 -7.80
N ARG A 113 8.49 15.56 -7.65
CA ARG A 113 9.64 16.02 -8.44
C ARG A 113 9.47 15.66 -9.92
N ALA A 114 9.26 14.38 -10.22
CA ALA A 114 9.07 13.90 -11.59
C ALA A 114 7.83 14.53 -12.25
N TYR A 115 6.75 14.70 -11.49
CA TYR A 115 5.55 15.43 -11.93
C TYR A 115 5.88 16.88 -12.31
N SER A 116 6.59 17.62 -11.45
CA SER A 116 6.92 19.02 -11.70
C SER A 116 7.84 19.18 -12.91
N GLU A 117 8.83 18.31 -13.06
CA GLU A 117 9.72 18.27 -14.22
C GLU A 117 8.97 17.97 -15.52
N LEU A 118 8.00 17.04 -15.47
CA LEU A 118 7.17 16.68 -16.62
C LEU A 118 6.24 17.82 -17.03
N VAL A 119 5.52 18.41 -16.08
CA VAL A 119 4.67 19.58 -16.36
C VAL A 119 5.50 20.73 -16.93
N ALA A 120 6.66 21.02 -16.34
CA ALA A 120 7.55 22.06 -16.86
C ALA A 120 8.03 21.73 -18.28
N ALA A 121 8.29 20.46 -18.61
CA ALA A 121 8.61 20.02 -19.96
C ALA A 121 7.47 20.24 -20.95
N CYS A 122 6.23 19.92 -20.57
CA CYS A 122 5.05 20.15 -21.42
C CYS A 122 4.76 21.64 -21.64
N LEU A 123 5.28 22.51 -20.77
CA LEU A 123 5.15 23.97 -20.87
C LEU A 123 6.38 24.64 -21.51
N ARG A 124 7.45 23.90 -21.79
CA ARG A 124 8.67 24.45 -22.40
C ARG A 124 8.42 24.69 -23.89
N GLY A 125 8.21 25.95 -24.28
CA GLY A 125 8.12 26.37 -25.68
C GLY A 125 7.18 27.55 -25.88
N ASP A 126 7.28 28.22 -27.02
CA ASP A 126 6.19 29.07 -27.51
C ASP A 126 5.09 28.14 -28.05
N ARG A 127 3.82 28.39 -27.75
CA ARG A 127 2.68 27.52 -28.13
C ARG A 127 2.47 27.41 -29.65
N GLU A 128 3.35 27.99 -30.45
CA GLU A 128 3.33 28.00 -31.91
C GLU A 128 3.99 26.76 -32.55
N GLY A 129 4.55 25.83 -31.75
CA GLY A 129 5.22 24.63 -32.26
C GLY A 129 4.95 23.36 -31.46
N LEU A 130 5.08 22.21 -32.14
CA LEU A 130 4.94 20.87 -31.54
C LEU A 130 5.91 20.70 -30.37
N ILE A 131 5.37 20.46 -29.18
CA ILE A 131 6.17 20.15 -27.98
C ILE A 131 6.30 18.64 -27.88
N THR A 132 7.53 18.13 -27.88
CA THR A 132 7.82 16.70 -27.65
C THR A 132 8.55 16.54 -26.33
N VAL A 133 8.00 15.74 -25.42
CA VAL A 133 8.60 15.41 -24.14
C VAL A 133 8.87 13.91 -24.09
N ILE A 134 10.10 13.55 -23.75
CA ILE A 134 10.45 12.15 -23.52
C ILE A 134 10.48 11.86 -22.03
N VAL A 135 9.83 10.77 -21.62
CA VAL A 135 9.84 10.27 -20.25
C VAL A 135 10.57 8.93 -20.22
N ILE A 136 11.67 8.86 -19.46
CA ILE A 136 12.54 7.67 -19.42
C ILE A 136 12.64 7.16 -18.00
N GLY A 137 12.54 5.86 -17.84
CA GLY A 137 12.78 5.18 -16.57
C GLY A 137 12.68 3.69 -16.74
N ASP A 138 13.11 2.94 -15.73
CA ASP A 138 13.05 1.47 -15.77
C ASP A 138 11.61 0.96 -15.99
N SER A 139 11.50 -0.28 -16.48
CA SER A 139 10.20 -0.96 -16.52
C SER A 139 9.57 -0.93 -15.12
N GLY A 140 8.27 -0.68 -15.03
CA GLY A 140 7.55 -0.58 -13.75
C GLY A 140 8.01 0.51 -12.76
N ALA A 141 8.85 1.47 -13.17
CA ALA A 141 9.18 2.64 -12.33
C ALA A 141 7.98 3.58 -12.06
N GLY A 142 6.81 3.29 -12.64
CA GLY A 142 5.60 4.08 -12.48
C GLY A 142 5.40 5.16 -13.54
N LYS A 143 6.03 5.02 -14.73
CA LYS A 143 5.82 5.93 -15.87
C LYS A 143 4.34 6.06 -16.23
N SER A 144 3.65 4.94 -16.43
CA SER A 144 2.21 4.89 -16.73
C SER A 144 1.37 5.57 -15.64
N SER A 145 1.71 5.37 -14.37
CA SER A 145 1.05 6.04 -13.24
C SER A 145 1.33 7.54 -13.19
N LEU A 146 2.55 7.97 -13.53
CA LEU A 146 2.90 9.38 -13.64
C LEU A 146 2.13 10.07 -14.77
N LEU A 147 1.99 9.41 -15.92
CA LEU A 147 1.18 9.92 -17.03
C LEU A 147 -0.32 9.95 -16.68
N ALA A 148 -0.86 8.87 -16.12
CA ALA A 148 -2.29 8.77 -15.85
C ALA A 148 -2.74 9.57 -14.62
N ALA A 149 -2.22 9.25 -13.43
CA ALA A 149 -2.65 9.90 -12.20
C ALA A 149 -2.00 11.28 -12.01
N GLY A 150 -0.72 11.42 -12.37
CA GLY A 150 -0.01 12.69 -12.28
C GLY A 150 -0.44 13.68 -13.36
N LEU A 151 -0.12 13.38 -14.62
CA LEU A 151 -0.25 14.33 -15.72
C LEU A 151 -1.72 14.51 -16.14
N VAL A 152 -2.43 13.45 -16.52
CA VAL A 152 -3.83 13.56 -16.95
C VAL A 152 -4.73 13.91 -15.78
N GLY A 153 -4.59 13.20 -14.67
CA GLY A 153 -5.43 13.41 -13.50
C GLY A 153 -5.17 14.73 -12.77
N GLY A 154 -3.90 15.11 -12.61
CA GLY A 154 -3.50 16.31 -11.89
C GLY A 154 -3.33 17.55 -12.76
N ALA A 155 -2.56 17.46 -13.85
CA ALA A 155 -2.20 18.65 -14.62
C ALA A 155 -3.29 19.13 -15.59
N LEU A 156 -4.12 18.22 -16.14
CA LEU A 156 -5.28 18.57 -16.98
C LEU A 156 -6.56 18.83 -16.18
N GLY A 157 -6.56 18.54 -14.87
CA GLY A 157 -7.69 18.81 -13.99
C GLY A 157 -8.02 20.31 -13.90
N GLN A 158 -9.18 20.65 -13.34
CA GLN A 158 -9.59 22.05 -13.16
C GLN A 158 -8.57 22.84 -12.34
N GLY A 159 -8.13 24.00 -12.86
CA GLY A 159 -7.08 24.82 -12.27
C GLY A 159 -5.66 24.25 -12.41
N GLY A 160 -5.49 23.19 -13.20
CA GLY A 160 -4.21 22.56 -13.48
C GLY A 160 -3.38 23.34 -14.52
N PRO A 161 -2.05 23.18 -14.51
CA PRO A 161 -1.14 23.92 -15.40
C PRO A 161 -1.29 23.59 -16.89
N LEU A 162 -1.90 22.45 -17.23
CA LEU A 162 -2.17 22.01 -18.59
C LEU A 162 -3.67 22.00 -18.91
N GLU A 163 -4.50 22.68 -18.10
CA GLU A 163 -5.94 22.78 -18.31
C GLU A 163 -6.27 23.28 -19.72
N GLY A 164 -7.27 22.63 -20.33
CA GLY A 164 -7.73 22.94 -21.70
C GLY A 164 -7.09 22.09 -22.80
N LEU A 165 -6.09 21.27 -22.50
CA LEU A 165 -5.60 20.26 -23.46
C LEU A 165 -6.48 19.00 -23.41
N VAL A 166 -6.86 18.48 -24.59
CA VAL A 166 -7.57 17.21 -24.73
C VAL A 166 -6.58 16.04 -24.60
N PRO A 167 -6.72 15.11 -23.63
CA PRO A 167 -5.84 13.96 -23.51
C PRO A 167 -6.16 12.90 -24.58
N CYS A 168 -5.14 12.41 -25.28
CA CYS A 168 -5.25 11.34 -26.27
C CYS A 168 -4.23 10.23 -25.96
N TRP A 169 -4.69 9.09 -25.49
CA TRP A 169 -3.84 7.90 -25.34
C TRP A 169 -3.72 7.20 -26.69
N VAL A 170 -2.50 6.97 -27.14
CA VAL A 170 -2.23 6.34 -28.43
C VAL A 170 -1.16 5.28 -28.23
N GLU A 171 -1.50 4.03 -28.55
CA GLU A 171 -0.53 2.95 -28.57
C GLU A 171 0.50 3.21 -29.69
N PRO A 172 1.78 2.85 -29.52
CA PRO A 172 2.79 3.13 -30.53
C PRO A 172 2.44 2.61 -31.92
N ALA A 173 1.83 1.42 -32.00
CA ALA A 173 1.41 0.80 -33.27
C ALA A 173 0.29 1.56 -33.98
N ASP A 174 -0.54 2.31 -33.25
CA ASP A 174 -1.70 3.01 -33.79
C ASP A 174 -1.37 4.43 -34.26
N LEU A 175 -0.21 4.98 -33.87
CA LEU A 175 0.25 6.32 -34.22
C LEU A 175 0.15 6.65 -35.73
N PRO A 176 0.54 5.77 -36.67
CA PRO A 176 0.44 6.07 -38.10
C PRO A 176 -0.99 6.31 -38.60
N SER A 177 -1.98 5.76 -37.89
CA SER A 177 -3.41 5.91 -38.21
C SER A 177 -4.14 6.93 -37.34
N PHE A 178 -3.46 7.45 -36.31
CA PHE A 178 -4.04 8.37 -35.35
C PHE A 178 -4.26 9.75 -35.98
N SER A 179 -5.49 10.25 -35.85
CA SER A 179 -5.86 11.60 -36.27
C SER A 179 -6.02 12.49 -35.03
N PRO A 180 -5.11 13.44 -34.79
CA PRO A 180 -5.20 14.34 -33.64
C PRO A 180 -6.41 15.27 -33.77
N PRO A 181 -7.03 15.68 -32.65
CA PRO A 181 -8.11 16.65 -32.66
C PRO A 181 -7.66 18.03 -33.17
N GLU A 182 -8.61 18.84 -33.63
CA GLU A 182 -8.35 20.22 -34.05
C GLU A 182 -8.03 21.12 -32.83
N GLU A 183 -8.57 20.77 -31.66
CA GLU A 183 -8.29 21.45 -30.41
C GLU A 183 -6.86 21.14 -29.88
N PRO A 184 -6.25 22.06 -29.10
CA PRO A 184 -5.02 21.78 -28.37
C PRO A 184 -5.11 20.47 -27.57
N CYS A 185 -4.15 19.58 -27.78
CA CYS A 185 -4.19 18.23 -27.21
C CYS A 185 -2.87 17.78 -26.60
N LEU A 186 -2.99 16.85 -25.66
CA LEU A 186 -1.89 16.14 -25.03
C LEU A 186 -1.92 14.69 -25.49
N ILE A 187 -1.02 14.34 -26.41
CA ILE A 187 -0.87 13.00 -26.94
C ILE A 187 0.08 12.21 -26.03
N LEU A 188 -0.38 11.07 -25.54
CA LEU A 188 0.34 10.22 -24.59
C LEU A 188 0.64 8.90 -25.28
N VAL A 189 1.92 8.63 -25.50
CA VAL A 189 2.42 7.38 -26.06
C VAL A 189 3.20 6.68 -24.97
N ASP A 190 2.56 5.72 -24.31
CA ASP A 190 3.20 4.89 -23.28
C ASP A 190 3.82 3.63 -23.90
N GLN A 191 4.73 2.98 -23.17
CA GLN A 191 5.40 1.75 -23.60
C GLN A 191 5.95 1.81 -25.02
N PHE A 192 6.62 2.91 -25.39
CA PHE A 192 7.15 3.09 -26.75
C PHE A 192 8.17 2.00 -27.16
N GLU A 193 8.77 1.30 -26.20
CA GLU A 193 9.56 0.09 -26.45
C GLU A 193 8.82 -1.00 -27.25
N GLU A 194 7.48 -1.06 -27.21
CA GLU A 194 6.71 -2.04 -27.97
C GLU A 194 6.87 -1.83 -29.49
N ALA A 195 7.11 -0.59 -29.94
CA ALA A 195 7.38 -0.29 -31.34
C ALA A 195 8.66 -0.98 -31.85
N GLN A 196 9.65 -1.21 -30.98
CA GLN A 196 10.89 -1.90 -31.35
C GLN A 196 10.64 -3.35 -31.81
N LYS A 197 9.52 -3.95 -31.40
CA LYS A 197 9.16 -5.33 -31.74
C LYS A 197 8.46 -5.46 -33.09
N LEU A 198 8.04 -4.35 -33.69
CA LEU A 198 7.35 -4.30 -34.97
C LEU A 198 8.33 -4.39 -36.16
N PRO A 199 7.86 -4.69 -37.38
CA PRO A 199 8.67 -4.62 -38.59
C PRO A 199 9.27 -3.22 -38.83
N GLU A 200 10.42 -3.14 -39.51
CA GLU A 200 11.12 -1.86 -39.76
C GLU A 200 10.27 -0.82 -40.52
N GLU A 201 9.41 -1.28 -41.44
CA GLU A 201 8.48 -0.40 -42.17
C GLU A 201 7.47 0.26 -41.22
N GLU A 202 6.92 -0.50 -40.27
CA GLU A 202 6.01 0.00 -39.24
C GLU A 202 6.74 0.91 -38.25
N GLN A 203 7.95 0.55 -37.81
CA GLN A 203 8.79 1.41 -36.97
C GLN A 203 9.02 2.77 -37.62
N LYS A 204 9.36 2.79 -38.92
CA LYS A 204 9.56 4.03 -39.67
C LYS A 204 8.27 4.85 -39.75
N ALA A 205 7.13 4.22 -40.03
CA ALA A 205 5.84 4.88 -40.07
C ALA A 205 5.48 5.54 -38.72
N ILE A 206 5.85 4.92 -37.60
CA ILE A 206 5.66 5.47 -36.25
C ILE A 206 6.48 6.73 -36.04
N PHE A 207 7.77 6.72 -36.40
CA PHE A 207 8.62 7.92 -36.31
C PHE A 207 8.13 9.03 -37.25
N ASP A 208 7.69 8.68 -38.46
CA ASP A 208 7.12 9.64 -39.41
C ASP A 208 5.83 10.26 -38.87
N ALA A 209 4.97 9.48 -38.22
CA ALA A 209 3.75 9.96 -37.58
C ALA A 209 4.04 10.93 -36.42
N LEU A 210 4.98 10.58 -35.52
CA LEU A 210 5.39 11.45 -34.41
C LEU A 210 5.94 12.79 -34.89
N ALA A 211 6.74 12.78 -35.96
CA ALA A 211 7.30 13.99 -36.54
C ALA A 211 6.27 14.84 -37.29
N GLY A 212 5.19 14.22 -37.77
CA GLY A 212 4.09 14.86 -38.50
C GLY A 212 2.96 15.39 -37.63
N LEU A 213 3.04 15.24 -36.31
CA LEU A 213 2.03 15.76 -35.38
C LEU A 213 1.91 17.29 -35.48
N PRO A 214 0.70 17.85 -35.29
CA PRO A 214 0.45 19.25 -35.52
C PRO A 214 1.10 20.14 -34.45
N ALA A 215 1.37 21.40 -34.81
CA ALA A 215 2.07 22.33 -33.93
C ALA A 215 1.32 22.65 -32.62
N HIS A 216 0.00 22.50 -32.59
CA HIS A 216 -0.81 22.70 -31.38
C HIS A 216 -0.86 21.48 -30.46
N ALA A 217 -0.19 20.38 -30.82
CA ALA A 217 -0.09 19.20 -29.98
C ALA A 217 1.12 19.27 -29.04
N THR A 218 0.93 18.74 -27.84
CA THR A 218 2.02 18.34 -26.94
C THR A 218 2.06 16.81 -26.91
N VAL A 219 3.17 16.21 -27.30
CA VAL A 219 3.34 14.75 -27.27
C VAL A 219 4.29 14.34 -26.15
N VAL A 220 3.86 13.41 -25.32
CA VAL A 220 4.67 12.79 -24.27
C VAL A 220 4.89 11.33 -24.62
N VAL A 221 6.14 10.97 -24.87
CA VAL A 221 6.54 9.59 -25.18
C VAL A 221 7.25 8.99 -23.99
N ALA A 222 6.64 7.99 -23.36
CA ALA A 222 7.26 7.22 -22.28
C ALA A 222 7.90 5.94 -22.83
N LEU A 223 9.17 5.74 -22.47
CA LEU A 223 9.91 4.54 -22.83
C LEU A 223 10.78 4.03 -21.70
N THR A 224 11.17 2.77 -21.81
CA THR A 224 12.21 2.19 -20.95
C THR A 224 13.62 2.70 -21.30
N ALA A 225 14.52 2.64 -20.33
CA ALA A 225 15.94 2.92 -20.57
C ALA A 225 16.56 1.96 -21.61
N GLU A 226 16.05 0.73 -21.72
CA GLU A 226 16.50 -0.26 -22.72
C GLU A 226 16.14 0.15 -24.15
N ALA A 227 14.99 0.79 -24.35
CA ALA A 227 14.57 1.32 -25.65
C ALA A 227 15.20 2.67 -26.02
N PHE A 228 16.08 3.22 -25.18
CA PHE A 228 16.79 4.48 -25.48
C PHE A 228 17.55 4.41 -26.81
N GLY A 229 18.25 3.30 -27.05
CA GLY A 229 18.99 3.09 -28.30
C GLY A 229 18.08 2.96 -29.52
N PHE A 230 16.84 2.49 -29.34
CA PHE A 230 15.84 2.44 -30.42
C PHE A 230 15.36 3.84 -30.78
N ALA A 231 15.03 4.68 -29.78
CA ALA A 231 14.64 6.07 -30.00
C ALA A 231 15.74 6.93 -30.66
N MET A 232 17.02 6.59 -30.43
CA MET A 232 18.18 7.25 -31.06
C MET A 232 18.33 6.96 -32.57
N ARG A 233 17.59 6.00 -33.13
CA ARG A 233 17.67 5.67 -34.57
C ARG A 233 17.03 6.73 -35.47
N ASP A 234 16.19 7.59 -34.92
CA ASP A 234 15.56 8.68 -35.65
C ASP A 234 16.00 10.03 -35.07
N ASP A 235 16.71 10.83 -35.85
CA ASP A 235 17.27 12.12 -35.41
C ASP A 235 16.19 13.11 -34.92
N ARG A 236 14.96 13.00 -35.44
CA ARG A 236 13.85 13.91 -35.08
C ARG A 236 13.33 13.62 -33.69
N LEU A 237 13.40 12.37 -33.22
CA LEU A 237 13.11 11.99 -31.84
C LEU A 237 14.35 12.14 -30.95
N ALA A 238 15.53 11.78 -31.48
CA ALA A 238 16.79 11.77 -30.74
C ALA A 238 17.14 13.14 -30.12
N ARG A 239 16.88 14.24 -30.83
CA ARG A 239 17.09 15.61 -30.32
C ARG A 239 16.36 15.93 -29.01
N HIS A 240 15.27 15.22 -28.72
CA HIS A 240 14.48 15.41 -27.50
C HIS A 240 14.99 14.55 -26.33
N LEU A 241 15.86 13.58 -26.61
CA LEU A 241 16.46 12.72 -25.60
C LEU A 241 17.45 13.46 -24.70
N ASP A 242 17.95 14.65 -25.07
CA ASP A 242 18.81 15.45 -24.16
C ASP A 242 18.02 16.18 -23.08
N THR A 243 16.73 16.43 -23.31
CA THR A 243 15.84 17.18 -22.39
C THR A 243 14.80 16.31 -21.69
N HIS A 244 14.97 14.99 -21.77
CA HIS A 244 14.06 14.00 -21.20
C HIS A 244 13.83 14.17 -19.70
N VAL A 245 12.64 13.78 -19.26
CA VAL A 245 12.25 13.69 -17.86
C VAL A 245 12.56 12.29 -17.35
N ARG A 246 13.25 12.21 -16.22
CA ARG A 246 13.71 10.93 -15.65
C ARG A 246 12.76 10.47 -14.54
N VAL A 247 12.15 9.31 -14.71
CA VAL A 247 11.47 8.58 -13.65
C VAL A 247 12.50 7.70 -12.95
N ALA A 248 13.30 8.33 -12.09
CA ALA A 248 14.37 7.68 -11.34
C ALA A 248 13.84 6.86 -10.15
N SER A 249 14.75 6.12 -9.51
CA SER A 249 14.54 5.55 -8.18
C SER A 249 14.08 6.62 -7.20
N LEU A 250 13.17 6.23 -6.32
CA LEU A 250 12.61 7.10 -5.30
C LEU A 250 13.64 7.33 -4.19
N SER A 251 13.66 8.54 -3.66
CA SER A 251 14.31 8.88 -2.40
C SER A 251 13.53 8.30 -1.22
N GLU A 252 14.19 8.22 -0.06
CA GLU A 252 13.55 7.80 1.18
C GLU A 252 12.33 8.67 1.53
N ASP A 253 12.45 9.99 1.39
CA ASP A 253 11.35 10.93 1.65
C ASP A 253 10.15 10.71 0.72
N GLU A 254 10.40 10.36 -0.55
CA GLU A 254 9.34 10.03 -1.49
C GLU A 254 8.65 8.71 -1.12
N TYR A 255 9.40 7.69 -0.68
CA TYR A 255 8.80 6.46 -0.13
C TYR A 255 7.95 6.73 1.10
N ARG A 256 8.43 7.57 2.03
CA ARG A 256 7.66 7.96 3.23
C ARG A 256 6.34 8.61 2.84
N ARG A 257 6.33 9.52 1.86
CA ARG A 257 5.08 10.14 1.36
C ARG A 257 4.14 9.11 0.73
N ILE A 258 4.66 8.19 -0.09
CA ILE A 258 3.88 7.10 -0.69
C ILE A 258 3.20 6.24 0.38
N ILE A 259 3.87 6.01 1.51
CA ILE A 259 3.36 5.22 2.63
C ILE A 259 2.37 6.05 3.47
N GLU A 260 2.71 7.26 3.85
CA GLU A 260 2.00 7.97 4.93
C GLU A 260 0.84 8.83 4.43
N GLU A 261 1.00 9.54 3.32
CA GLU A 261 0.03 10.54 2.86
C GLU A 261 -1.32 9.92 2.43
N PRO A 262 -1.37 8.84 1.64
CA PRO A 262 -2.65 8.20 1.29
C PRO A 262 -3.42 7.73 2.53
N ALA A 263 -2.72 7.20 3.52
CA ALA A 263 -3.29 6.74 4.78
C ALA A 263 -3.84 7.89 5.62
N ARG A 264 -3.08 9.00 5.68
CA ARG A 264 -3.45 10.24 6.38
C ARG A 264 -4.70 10.86 5.78
N LEU A 265 -4.80 10.94 4.45
CA LEU A 265 -6.01 11.41 3.75
C LEU A 265 -7.26 10.60 4.09
N ARG A 266 -7.08 9.31 4.33
CA ARG A 266 -8.16 8.40 4.73
C ARG A 266 -8.36 8.32 6.25
N GLY A 267 -7.75 9.23 7.01
CA GLY A 267 -7.98 9.36 8.46
C GLY A 267 -7.35 8.25 9.31
N ARG A 268 -6.43 7.44 8.76
CA ARG A 268 -5.71 6.39 9.49
C ARG A 268 -4.21 6.52 9.20
N PRO A 269 -3.50 7.41 9.93
CA PRO A 269 -2.08 7.63 9.68
C PRO A 269 -1.25 6.37 9.99
N VAL A 270 -0.21 6.13 9.19
CA VAL A 270 0.80 5.10 9.45
C VAL A 270 1.75 5.64 10.54
N THR A 271 2.17 4.78 11.46
CA THR A 271 3.14 5.18 12.50
C THR A 271 4.54 5.31 11.89
N PRO A 272 5.34 6.32 12.28
CA PRO A 272 6.70 6.49 11.76
C PRO A 272 7.57 5.23 11.89
N ALA A 273 7.45 4.52 13.02
CA ALA A 273 8.18 3.27 13.26
C ALA A 273 7.84 2.15 12.26
N LEU A 274 6.59 2.08 11.77
CA LEU A 274 6.22 1.13 10.71
C LEU A 274 6.77 1.58 9.36
N THR A 275 6.75 2.88 9.07
CA THR A 275 7.38 3.44 7.87
C THR A 275 8.88 3.13 7.85
N ASP A 276 9.59 3.37 8.96
CA ASP A 276 11.01 3.09 9.11
C ASP A 276 11.33 1.61 8.86
N LEU A 277 10.50 0.71 9.42
CA LEU A 277 10.64 -0.73 9.20
C LEU A 277 10.45 -1.09 7.72
N LEU A 278 9.42 -0.57 7.06
CA LEU A 278 9.15 -0.86 5.65
C LEU A 278 10.26 -0.33 4.73
N VAL A 279 10.74 0.88 4.98
CA VAL A 279 11.86 1.49 4.24
C VAL A 279 13.14 0.68 4.44
N TYR A 280 13.43 0.30 5.69
CA TYR A 280 14.59 -0.54 6.00
C TYR A 280 14.51 -1.91 5.32
N ASP A 281 13.36 -2.60 5.42
CA ASP A 281 13.14 -3.89 4.79
C ASP A 281 13.29 -3.81 3.27
N MET A 282 12.80 -2.75 2.62
CA MET A 282 13.02 -2.53 1.18
C MET A 282 14.51 -2.41 0.85
N GLY A 283 15.29 -1.72 1.69
CA GLY A 283 16.75 -1.60 1.53
C GLY A 283 17.51 -2.91 1.71
N LEU A 284 16.97 -3.89 2.44
CA LEU A 284 17.58 -5.22 2.59
C LEU A 284 17.53 -6.07 1.32
N TYR A 285 16.62 -5.78 0.39
CA TYR A 285 16.49 -6.51 -0.87
C TYR A 285 17.40 -5.96 -2.00
N GLY A 286 18.43 -5.15 -1.66
CA GLY A 286 19.34 -4.48 -2.60
C GLY A 286 18.84 -3.09 -3.02
N GLU A 287 19.44 -2.43 -4.02
CA GLU A 287 18.76 -1.35 -4.77
C GLU A 287 17.67 -2.01 -5.61
N PRO A 288 16.44 -2.14 -5.12
CA PRO A 288 15.51 -3.04 -5.76
C PRO A 288 14.88 -2.22 -6.88
N ARG A 289 14.94 -2.76 -8.11
CA ARG A 289 14.43 -2.05 -9.29
C ARG A 289 13.04 -1.51 -8.97
N PRO A 290 12.77 -0.20 -9.13
CA PRO A 290 11.48 0.41 -8.77
C PRO A 290 10.28 -0.36 -9.35
N ALA A 291 10.50 -0.99 -10.51
CA ALA A 291 9.73 -2.03 -11.17
C ALA A 291 8.98 -3.00 -10.25
N THR A 292 9.72 -3.57 -9.31
CA THR A 292 9.30 -4.70 -8.50
C THR A 292 8.81 -4.21 -7.15
N VAL A 293 9.44 -3.15 -6.62
CA VAL A 293 9.18 -2.66 -5.27
C VAL A 293 7.84 -1.97 -5.16
N LEU A 294 7.51 -1.07 -6.09
CA LEU A 294 6.34 -0.20 -5.92
C LEU A 294 5.01 -0.95 -5.93
N PRO A 295 4.74 -1.87 -6.90
CA PRO A 295 3.52 -2.68 -6.87
C PRO A 295 3.46 -3.58 -5.62
N LEU A 296 4.59 -4.17 -5.21
CA LEU A 296 4.65 -5.02 -4.02
C LEU A 296 4.41 -4.24 -2.73
N LEU A 297 5.04 -3.08 -2.58
CA LEU A 297 4.82 -2.16 -1.47
C LEU A 297 3.34 -1.76 -1.37
N SER A 298 2.74 -1.35 -2.50
CA SER A 298 1.32 -1.01 -2.54
C SER A 298 0.43 -2.19 -2.15
N SER A 299 0.78 -3.40 -2.58
CA SER A 299 0.08 -4.64 -2.20
C SER A 299 0.20 -4.96 -0.71
N VAL A 300 1.40 -4.82 -0.14
CA VAL A 300 1.65 -5.01 1.31
C VAL A 300 0.85 -3.99 2.12
N LEU A 301 0.94 -2.71 1.75
CA LEU A 301 0.21 -1.63 2.44
C LEU A 301 -1.30 -1.82 2.35
N ARG A 302 -1.83 -2.25 1.20
CA ARG A 302 -3.25 -2.60 1.03
C ARG A 302 -3.66 -3.74 1.96
N ARG A 303 -2.87 -4.82 2.03
CA ARG A 303 -3.13 -5.94 2.94
C ARG A 303 -3.06 -5.51 4.40
N CYS A 304 -2.08 -4.68 4.78
CA CYS A 304 -1.99 -4.12 6.13
C CYS A 304 -3.21 -3.25 6.46
N TRP A 305 -3.71 -2.46 5.51
CA TRP A 305 -4.91 -1.65 5.68
C TRP A 305 -6.17 -2.50 5.92
N ASP A 306 -6.35 -3.52 5.08
CA ASP A 306 -7.47 -4.46 5.15
C ASP A 306 -7.41 -5.27 6.46
N ALA A 307 -6.24 -5.81 6.81
CA ALA A 307 -6.02 -6.55 8.05
C ALA A 307 -6.15 -5.66 9.29
N ALA A 308 -5.82 -4.37 9.22
CA ALA A 308 -6.06 -3.46 10.32
C ALA A 308 -7.56 -3.08 10.46
N GLY A 309 -8.37 -3.33 9.43
CA GLY A 309 -9.84 -3.23 9.49
C GLY A 309 -10.53 -4.52 9.95
N VAL A 310 -9.83 -5.67 9.85
CA VAL A 310 -10.30 -6.98 10.31
C VAL A 310 -9.58 -7.32 11.62
N THR A 311 -10.27 -7.29 12.75
CA THR A 311 -9.70 -7.78 14.02
C THR A 311 -9.17 -9.20 13.83
N PRO A 312 -7.85 -9.47 13.97
CA PRO A 312 -7.35 -10.82 13.80
C PRO A 312 -7.80 -11.68 14.98
N SER A 313 -8.60 -12.71 14.73
CA SER A 313 -8.77 -13.82 15.66
C SER A 313 -7.42 -14.55 15.75
N ARG A 314 -6.76 -14.47 16.92
CA ARG A 314 -5.50 -15.20 17.15
C ARG A 314 -5.81 -16.71 17.10
N PRO A 315 -5.05 -17.51 16.34
CA PRO A 315 -5.01 -18.95 16.57
C PRO A 315 -4.41 -19.19 17.96
N GLY A 316 -5.09 -20.00 18.76
CA GLY A 316 -4.74 -20.30 20.14
C GLY A 316 -3.29 -20.73 20.29
N THR A 317 -2.50 -19.93 21.00
CA THR A 317 -1.18 -20.35 21.46
C THR A 317 -1.37 -21.22 22.70
N THR A 318 -1.64 -22.51 22.49
CA THR A 318 -1.41 -23.52 23.52
C THR A 318 0.06 -23.93 23.49
N CYS A 319 0.91 -23.13 24.15
CA CYS A 319 2.13 -23.70 24.72
C CYS A 319 1.71 -24.55 25.93
N ALA A 320 1.50 -25.84 25.70
CA ALA A 320 1.37 -26.81 26.77
C ALA A 320 2.73 -26.96 27.48
N PRO A 321 2.78 -26.94 28.82
CA PRO A 321 3.97 -27.30 29.56
C PRO A 321 4.21 -28.81 29.37
N VAL A 322 5.39 -29.17 28.83
CA VAL A 322 5.84 -30.56 28.77
C VAL A 322 6.05 -31.04 30.19
N GLY A 323 5.08 -31.82 30.69
CA GLY A 323 5.15 -32.50 31.97
C GLY A 323 6.20 -33.60 31.95
N CYS A 324 7.08 -33.57 32.94
CA CYS A 324 7.95 -34.68 33.31
C CYS A 324 7.13 -35.95 33.55
N GLY A 325 7.18 -36.90 32.61
CA GLY A 325 6.74 -38.27 32.80
C GLY A 325 7.93 -39.19 32.98
N ALA A 326 8.19 -39.60 34.22
CA ALA A 326 9.17 -40.64 34.54
C ALA A 326 8.72 -42.01 33.98
N PRO A 327 9.63 -42.84 33.43
CA PRO A 327 9.35 -44.24 33.17
C PRO A 327 9.80 -45.12 34.35
N SER A 328 8.87 -45.92 34.85
CA SER A 328 9.02 -47.05 35.77
C SER A 328 8.26 -48.18 35.06
N THR A 329 8.76 -49.37 34.74
CA THR A 329 9.71 -50.31 35.37
C THR A 329 10.18 -51.32 34.31
N ALA A 330 11.43 -51.79 34.35
CA ALA A 330 11.77 -53.23 34.33
C ALA A 330 13.30 -53.45 34.28
N ARG A 331 13.78 -54.07 35.36
CA ARG A 331 15.10 -54.68 35.67
C ARG A 331 15.63 -55.68 34.60
N PRO A 332 16.79 -56.35 34.81
CA PRO A 332 18.12 -55.89 35.29
C PRO A 332 19.28 -56.54 34.47
N ARG A 333 20.53 -56.07 34.65
CA ARG A 333 21.72 -56.90 34.95
C ARG A 333 23.02 -56.06 34.91
N THR A 334 23.78 -56.12 36.01
CA THR A 334 25.26 -56.27 36.15
C THR A 334 26.14 -55.74 35.02
N SER A 335 27.29 -55.09 35.21
CA SER A 335 28.16 -54.79 36.35
C SER A 335 29.40 -54.07 35.80
N THR A 336 30.09 -53.31 36.66
CA THR A 336 31.57 -53.11 36.69
C THR A 336 32.32 -52.38 35.56
N GLY A 337 33.18 -51.44 35.98
CA GLY A 337 34.45 -51.08 35.31
C GLY A 337 34.42 -49.71 34.64
N ARG A 338 34.75 -48.61 35.31
CA ARG A 338 36.10 -48.09 35.62
C ARG A 338 36.91 -47.72 34.35
N SER A 339 37.40 -46.47 34.38
CA SER A 339 38.76 -46.07 33.99
C SER A 339 38.97 -45.31 32.67
N THR A 340 39.51 -44.08 32.86
CA THR A 340 40.62 -43.43 32.12
C THR A 340 40.38 -42.91 30.71
N ARG A 341 40.48 -41.58 30.50
CA ARG A 341 41.72 -40.84 30.10
C ARG A 341 42.42 -41.48 28.89
N ASN A 342 42.38 -40.84 27.72
CA ASN A 342 43.41 -39.89 27.24
C ASN A 342 43.30 -39.62 25.73
N ASN A 343 43.80 -38.44 25.36
CA ASN A 343 44.41 -38.03 24.09
C ASN A 343 43.56 -37.91 22.81
N ALA A 344 43.16 -36.68 22.48
CA ALA A 344 43.82 -35.75 21.51
C ALA A 344 44.52 -36.34 20.25
N PRO A 345 44.82 -35.52 19.22
CA PRO A 345 44.08 -34.44 18.54
C PRO A 345 44.25 -34.54 16.99
N LEU A 346 44.00 -33.43 16.26
CA LEU A 346 44.31 -33.10 14.84
C LEU A 346 43.16 -33.38 13.87
N CYS A 347 42.47 -32.37 13.33
CA CYS A 347 42.84 -31.34 12.33
C CYS A 347 42.39 -31.75 10.92
N SER A 348 41.74 -30.79 10.24
CA SER A 348 41.58 -30.65 8.78
C SER A 348 40.59 -31.60 8.12
N ASP A 349 39.61 -31.18 7.32
CA ASP A 349 39.30 -29.89 6.67
C ASP A 349 37.78 -29.66 6.63
#